data_AF-A0A1B6JZ38-F1
#
_entry.id   AF-A0A1B6JZ38-F1
#
_cell.length_a   1.000
_cell.length_b   1.000
_cell.length_c   1.000
_cell.angle_alpha   90.00
_cell.angle_beta   90.00
_cell.angle_gamma   90.00
#
_symmetry.space_group_name_H-M   'P 1'
#
loop_
_entity.id
_entity.type
_entity.pdbx_description
1 polymer ?
#
loop_
_entity_poly.entity_id
_entity_poly.type
_entity_poly.pdbx_seq_one_letter_code
_entity_poly.pdbx_strand_id
1 'polypeptide(L)'
;MLFLRKYLTWQILLLGLALSVLYGDVEAKKGKRKIKRKQPDDPFLPAMIVFNLDNTLWPFAMEIMQPPLNTTSVKHQIKDRVGRLFNMFPEVPDILEDLDSHWYKLGGLSDNSDIRRIEAVTDLFDVDQYFNAFESKPGNKTEQMQRLSERAKVPLENILYYDTNRIDLDDMKEMNVTTVLLDPDGGLTYAHLEQGFKVFRETKTNATGSTTA
;
A
#
# COMPACT_ATOMS: atom_id res chain seq x y z
N MET A 1 7.25 -46.15 25.04
CA MET A 1 7.89 -45.38 23.93
C MET A 1 7.04 -45.30 22.65
N LEU A 2 6.29 -46.36 22.26
CA LEU A 2 5.43 -46.34 21.06
C LEU A 2 4.24 -45.35 21.11
N PHE A 3 3.62 -45.18 22.29
CA PHE A 3 2.45 -44.30 22.46
C PHE A 3 2.79 -42.81 22.25
N LEU A 4 3.95 -42.36 22.72
CA LEU A 4 4.39 -40.98 22.59
C LEU A 4 4.66 -40.60 21.11
N ARG A 5 5.20 -41.54 20.32
CA ARG A 5 5.40 -41.37 18.88
C ARG A 5 4.08 -41.25 18.12
N LYS A 6 3.08 -42.08 18.45
CA LYS A 6 1.74 -41.98 17.85
C LYS A 6 1.05 -40.65 18.19
N TYR A 7 1.14 -40.22 19.45
CA TYR A 7 0.57 -38.95 19.89
C TYR A 7 1.21 -37.74 19.16
N LEU A 8 2.54 -37.73 19.02
CA LEU A 8 3.26 -36.68 18.31
C LEU A 8 2.91 -36.65 16.81
N THR A 9 2.75 -37.81 16.17
CA THR A 9 2.31 -37.86 14.76
C THR A 9 0.92 -37.29 14.56
N TRP A 10 -0.01 -37.53 15.50
CA TRP A 10 -1.36 -36.97 15.44
C TRP A 10 -1.37 -35.46 15.65
N GLN A 11 -0.53 -34.92 16.53
CA GLN A 11 -0.39 -33.47 16.72
C GLN A 11 0.14 -32.77 15.47
N ILE A 12 1.13 -33.35 14.78
CA ILE A 12 1.68 -32.80 13.53
C ILE A 12 0.62 -32.82 12.42
N LEU A 13 -0.18 -33.88 12.32
CA LEU A 13 -1.29 -33.99 11.37
C LEU A 13 -2.38 -32.95 11.62
N LEU A 14 -2.75 -32.73 12.89
CA LEU A 14 -3.73 -31.71 13.29
C LEU A 14 -3.24 -30.30 13.01
N LEU A 15 -1.95 -30.01 13.27
CA LEU A 15 -1.31 -28.73 12.92
C LEU A 15 -1.29 -28.50 11.41
N GLY A 16 -0.94 -29.52 10.62
CA GLY A 16 -0.95 -29.46 9.16
C GLY A 16 -2.35 -29.18 8.59
N LEU A 17 -3.37 -29.86 9.13
CA LEU A 17 -4.78 -29.60 8.78
C LEU A 17 -5.21 -28.18 9.16
N ALA A 18 -4.89 -27.72 10.38
CA ALA A 18 -5.22 -26.37 10.82
C ALA A 18 -4.54 -25.30 9.93
N LEU A 19 -3.27 -25.47 9.58
CA LEU A 19 -2.57 -24.59 8.64
C LEU A 19 -3.21 -24.60 7.25
N SER A 20 -3.59 -25.77 6.73
CA SER A 20 -4.24 -25.87 5.42
C SER A 20 -5.61 -25.19 5.38
N VAL A 21 -6.39 -25.29 6.45
CA VAL A 21 -7.71 -24.63 6.60
C VAL A 21 -7.52 -23.12 6.71
N LEU A 22 -6.58 -22.66 7.52
CA LEU A 22 -6.25 -21.23 7.64
C LEU A 22 -5.76 -20.65 6.30
N TYR A 23 -4.88 -21.36 5.61
CA TYR A 23 -4.39 -20.96 4.29
C TYR A 23 -5.52 -20.90 3.25
N GLY A 24 -6.40 -21.91 3.23
CA GLY A 24 -7.57 -21.93 2.35
C GLY A 24 -8.56 -20.79 2.64
N ASP A 25 -8.75 -20.41 3.91
CA ASP A 25 -9.64 -19.30 4.29
C ASP A 25 -9.04 -17.92 3.93
N VAL A 26 -7.70 -17.78 4.00
CA VAL A 26 -6.99 -16.59 3.52
C VAL A 26 -7.15 -16.44 2.00
N GLU A 27 -6.92 -17.51 1.23
CA GLU A 27 -7.12 -17.52 -0.23
C GLU A 27 -8.59 -17.27 -0.62
N ALA A 28 -9.55 -17.87 0.11
CA ALA A 28 -10.97 -17.64 -0.14
C ALA A 28 -11.43 -16.20 0.19
N LYS A 29 -10.76 -15.52 1.14
CA LYS A 29 -10.98 -14.10 1.44
C LYS A 29 -10.38 -13.19 0.37
N LYS A 30 -9.21 -13.52 -0.20
CA LYS A 30 -8.66 -12.81 -1.38
C LYS A 30 -9.67 -12.79 -2.53
N GLY A 31 -10.27 -13.94 -2.86
CA GLY A 31 -11.25 -14.07 -3.95
C GLY A 31 -12.60 -13.33 -3.77
N LYS A 32 -12.85 -12.69 -2.62
CA LYS A 32 -14.10 -11.94 -2.34
C LYS A 32 -13.93 -10.43 -2.30
N ARG A 33 -12.71 -9.90 -2.37
CA ARG A 33 -12.45 -8.46 -2.28
C ARG A 33 -12.74 -7.80 -3.63
N LYS A 34 -13.82 -6.99 -3.68
CA LYS A 34 -14.31 -6.37 -4.92
C LYS A 34 -13.62 -5.03 -5.18
N ILE A 35 -12.34 -5.03 -5.53
CA ILE A 35 -11.77 -3.85 -6.20
C ILE A 35 -12.46 -3.72 -7.55
N LYS A 36 -13.04 -2.56 -7.84
CA LYS A 36 -13.61 -2.32 -9.15
C LYS A 36 -12.46 -2.23 -10.15
N ARG A 37 -12.53 -3.01 -11.24
CA ARG A 37 -11.57 -2.86 -12.34
C ARG A 37 -11.67 -1.46 -12.90
N LYS A 38 -10.52 -0.82 -13.10
CA LYS A 38 -10.48 0.50 -13.69
C LYS A 38 -10.95 0.47 -15.14
N GLN A 39 -12.01 1.20 -15.44
CA GLN A 39 -12.38 1.54 -16.80
C GLN A 39 -11.71 2.87 -17.16
N PRO A 40 -11.12 3.03 -18.35
CA PRO A 40 -10.36 4.22 -18.72
C PRO A 40 -11.10 5.55 -18.53
N ASP A 41 -12.42 5.53 -18.70
CA ASP A 41 -13.27 6.73 -18.74
C ASP A 41 -14.25 6.83 -17.55
N ASP A 42 -14.07 6.06 -16.47
CA ASP A 42 -14.92 6.19 -15.29
C ASP A 42 -14.48 7.40 -14.43
N PRO A 43 -15.23 8.52 -14.43
CA PRO A 43 -14.83 9.72 -13.70
C PRO A 43 -14.97 9.56 -12.18
N PHE A 44 -15.60 8.47 -11.72
CA PHE A 44 -15.83 8.17 -10.31
C PHE A 44 -14.79 7.21 -9.73
N LEU A 45 -13.74 6.88 -10.48
CA LEU A 45 -12.59 6.11 -10.03
C LEU A 45 -11.30 6.92 -10.19
N PRO A 46 -10.33 6.79 -9.26
CA PRO A 46 -9.07 7.49 -9.36
C PRO A 46 -8.26 7.05 -10.59
N ALA A 47 -7.73 8.04 -11.30
CA ALA A 47 -6.78 7.84 -12.39
C ALA A 47 -5.39 7.40 -11.86
N MET A 48 -5.08 7.72 -10.61
CA MET A 48 -3.87 7.25 -9.91
C MET A 48 -4.13 7.17 -8.41
N ILE A 49 -3.55 6.17 -7.76
CA ILE A 49 -3.55 6.04 -6.30
C ILE A 49 -2.11 6.24 -5.82
N VAL A 50 -1.94 7.11 -4.83
CA VAL A 50 -0.63 7.49 -4.32
C VAL A 50 -0.58 7.19 -2.83
N PHE A 51 0.53 6.61 -2.38
CA PHE A 51 0.76 6.27 -0.98
C PHE A 51 1.97 7.03 -0.46
N ASN A 52 1.89 7.58 0.76
CA ASN A 52 3.08 7.73 1.56
C ASN A 52 3.73 6.34 1.77
N LEU A 53 5.05 6.28 1.98
CA LEU A 53 5.73 5.01 2.22
C LEU A 53 5.78 4.66 3.72
N ASP A 54 6.54 5.44 4.48
CA ASP A 54 6.79 5.18 5.90
C ASP A 54 5.52 5.34 6.72
N ASN A 55 5.27 4.40 7.64
CA ASN A 55 4.05 4.28 8.46
C ASN A 55 2.75 4.05 7.64
N THR A 56 2.85 3.85 6.34
CA THR A 56 1.70 3.56 5.46
C THR A 56 1.81 2.16 4.85
N LEU A 57 2.94 1.83 4.24
CA LEU A 57 3.23 0.51 3.69
C LEU A 57 3.90 -0.43 4.70
N TRP A 58 4.62 0.15 5.66
CA TRP A 58 5.33 -0.55 6.72
C TRP A 58 5.41 0.30 8.01
N PRO A 59 5.54 -0.30 9.20
CA PRO A 59 5.44 0.40 10.50
C PRO A 59 6.78 0.98 10.98
N PHE A 60 7.53 1.64 10.10
CA PHE A 60 8.82 2.22 10.46
C PHE A 60 9.26 3.31 9.47
N ALA A 61 10.21 4.13 9.92
CA ALA A 61 10.99 5.01 9.04
C ALA A 61 12.19 4.24 8.47
N MET A 62 12.48 4.39 7.17
CA MET A 62 13.57 3.66 6.50
C MET A 62 14.97 3.95 7.11
N GLU A 63 15.15 5.09 7.77
CA GLU A 63 16.40 5.54 8.41
C GLU A 63 16.85 4.61 9.53
N ILE A 64 15.92 3.87 10.16
CA ILE A 64 16.27 2.97 11.28
C ILE A 64 16.94 1.69 10.81
N MET A 65 16.91 1.39 9.49
CA MET A 65 17.50 0.21 8.90
C MET A 65 19.03 0.32 8.82
N GLN A 66 19.72 -0.80 9.07
CA GLN A 66 21.19 -0.85 8.99
C GLN A 66 21.71 -1.68 7.81
N PRO A 67 22.15 -1.04 6.70
CA PRO A 67 22.68 -1.76 5.55
C PRO A 67 23.90 -2.65 5.86
N PRO A 68 24.16 -3.72 5.09
CA PRO A 68 23.35 -4.17 3.95
C PRO A 68 22.01 -4.78 4.36
N LEU A 69 21.01 -4.60 3.50
CA LEU A 69 19.70 -5.22 3.61
C LEU A 69 19.64 -6.47 2.74
N ASN A 70 18.92 -7.49 3.20
CA ASN A 70 18.76 -8.74 2.46
C ASN A 70 17.32 -9.25 2.59
N THR A 71 16.86 -9.97 1.57
CA THR A 71 15.62 -10.74 1.65
C THR A 71 15.74 -11.87 2.67
N THR A 72 14.60 -12.37 3.10
CA THR A 72 14.49 -13.57 3.93
C THR A 72 13.76 -14.67 3.17
N SER A 73 13.60 -15.84 3.78
CA SER A 73 12.73 -16.89 3.23
C SER A 73 11.24 -16.57 3.37
N VAL A 74 10.87 -15.52 4.09
CA VAL A 74 9.49 -15.06 4.27
C VAL A 74 9.21 -13.96 3.25
N LYS A 75 8.11 -14.10 2.49
CA LYS A 75 7.70 -13.12 1.47
C LYS A 75 7.45 -11.76 2.13
N HIS A 76 7.84 -10.68 1.47
CA HIS A 76 7.69 -9.30 1.97
C HIS A 76 8.33 -9.05 3.34
N GLN A 77 9.39 -9.81 3.67
CA GLN A 77 10.19 -9.61 4.87
C GLN A 77 11.67 -9.49 4.50
N ILE A 78 12.30 -8.45 5.03
CA ILE A 78 13.72 -8.17 4.86
C ILE A 78 14.42 -8.17 6.21
N LYS A 79 15.75 -8.32 6.18
CA LYS A 79 16.61 -8.22 7.36
C LYS A 79 17.77 -7.26 7.11
N ASP A 80 18.18 -6.57 8.16
CA ASP A 80 19.36 -5.71 8.14
C ASP A 80 20.63 -6.46 8.59
N ARG A 81 21.79 -5.77 8.63
CA ARG A 81 23.07 -6.39 8.99
C ARG A 81 23.14 -6.96 10.40
N VAL A 82 22.33 -6.44 11.32
CA VAL A 82 22.30 -6.89 12.73
C VAL A 82 21.26 -7.99 12.94
N GLY A 83 20.56 -8.41 11.88
CA GLY A 83 19.56 -9.45 11.91
C GLY A 83 18.17 -8.96 12.34
N ARG A 84 17.94 -7.64 12.40
CA ARG A 84 16.61 -7.09 12.68
C ARG A 84 15.71 -7.36 11.49
N LEU A 85 14.51 -7.90 11.76
CA LEU A 85 13.50 -8.18 10.75
C LEU A 85 12.58 -6.97 10.55
N PHE A 86 12.23 -6.73 9.29
CA PHE A 86 11.32 -5.68 8.87
C PHE A 86 10.23 -6.30 7.98
N ASN A 87 8.98 -5.98 8.27
CA ASN A 87 7.81 -6.48 7.54
C ASN A 87 6.96 -5.30 7.08
N MET A 88 6.27 -5.48 5.96
CA MET A 88 5.17 -4.60 5.56
C MET A 88 3.95 -4.78 6.47
N PHE A 89 3.00 -3.86 6.41
CA PHE A 89 1.69 -4.11 7.00
C PHE A 89 1.01 -5.31 6.32
N PRO A 90 0.26 -6.15 7.05
CA PRO A 90 -0.15 -7.48 6.58
C PRO A 90 -0.94 -7.52 5.27
N GLU A 91 -1.78 -6.50 5.01
CA GLU A 91 -2.63 -6.45 3.83
C GLU A 91 -1.98 -5.73 2.64
N VAL A 92 -0.88 -5.00 2.86
CA VAL A 92 -0.31 -4.09 1.85
C VAL A 92 0.12 -4.82 0.59
N PRO A 93 0.87 -5.94 0.64
CA PRO A 93 1.31 -6.60 -0.59
C PRO A 93 0.14 -7.06 -1.46
N ASP A 94 -0.92 -7.60 -0.84
CA ASP A 94 -2.13 -8.02 -1.55
C ASP A 94 -2.91 -6.82 -2.13
N ILE A 95 -2.96 -5.70 -1.40
CA ILE A 95 -3.59 -4.46 -1.89
C ILE A 95 -2.87 -3.94 -3.14
N LEU A 96 -1.54 -3.91 -3.13
CA LEU A 96 -0.75 -3.43 -4.26
C LEU A 96 -0.94 -4.33 -5.49
N GLU A 97 -0.90 -5.65 -5.30
CA GLU A 97 -1.16 -6.65 -6.35
C GLU A 97 -2.58 -6.55 -6.91
N ASP A 98 -3.59 -6.41 -6.06
CA ASP A 98 -4.98 -6.25 -6.49
C ASP A 98 -5.15 -4.93 -7.27
N LEU A 99 -4.57 -3.82 -6.82
CA LEU A 99 -4.69 -2.55 -7.53
C LEU A 99 -4.02 -2.58 -8.91
N ASP A 100 -2.83 -3.17 -9.02
CA ASP A 100 -2.12 -3.33 -10.29
C ASP A 100 -2.88 -4.23 -11.26
N SER A 101 -3.36 -5.39 -10.79
CA SER A 101 -4.16 -6.32 -11.61
C SER A 101 -5.50 -5.73 -12.07
N HIS A 102 -5.99 -4.70 -11.38
CA HIS A 102 -7.18 -3.92 -11.75
C HIS A 102 -6.85 -2.62 -12.49
N TRP A 103 -5.59 -2.44 -12.90
CA TRP A 103 -5.05 -1.38 -13.76
C TRP A 103 -5.06 0.03 -13.17
N TYR A 104 -4.98 0.13 -11.85
CA TYR A 104 -4.69 1.41 -11.23
C TYR A 104 -3.23 1.78 -11.41
N LYS A 105 -2.99 3.05 -11.76
CA LYS A 105 -1.64 3.61 -11.68
C LYS A 105 -1.31 3.81 -10.21
N LEU A 106 -0.15 3.37 -9.76
CA LEU A 106 0.32 3.53 -8.40
C LEU A 106 1.54 4.44 -8.35
N GLY A 107 1.60 5.30 -7.34
CA GLY A 107 2.78 6.09 -7.03
C GLY A 107 3.10 6.11 -5.54
N GLY A 108 4.36 6.40 -5.22
CA GLY A 108 4.81 6.53 -3.85
C GLY A 108 5.45 7.89 -3.57
N LEU A 109 5.12 8.48 -2.43
CA LEU A 109 5.76 9.68 -1.89
C LEU A 109 6.57 9.31 -0.65
N SER A 110 7.76 9.90 -0.51
CA SER A 110 8.63 9.64 0.63
C SER A 110 9.38 10.90 1.07
N ASP A 111 9.54 11.05 2.37
CA ASP A 111 10.40 12.07 2.97
C ASP A 111 11.89 11.66 2.91
N ASN A 112 12.18 10.41 2.58
CA ASN A 112 13.55 9.94 2.40
C ASN A 112 14.12 10.42 1.05
N SER A 113 14.98 11.44 1.10
CA SER A 113 15.56 12.02 -0.12
C SER A 113 16.51 11.11 -0.94
N ASP A 114 16.82 9.90 -0.46
CA ASP A 114 17.63 8.92 -1.19
C ASP A 114 16.72 7.99 -2.01
N ILE A 115 16.42 8.39 -3.24
CA ILE A 115 15.59 7.59 -4.17
C ILE A 115 16.12 6.16 -4.36
N ARG A 116 17.45 5.96 -4.33
CA ARG A 116 18.04 4.62 -4.48
C ARG A 116 17.74 3.73 -3.28
N ARG A 117 17.62 4.32 -2.09
CA ARG A 117 17.21 3.59 -0.89
C ARG A 117 15.77 3.16 -1.00
N ILE A 118 14.89 4.04 -1.46
CA ILE A 118 13.48 3.71 -1.69
C ILE A 118 13.37 2.55 -2.65
N GLU A 119 13.98 2.66 -3.83
CA GLU A 119 13.98 1.63 -4.86
C GLU A 119 14.53 0.30 -4.32
N ALA A 120 15.67 0.32 -3.62
CA ALA A 120 16.24 -0.89 -3.03
C ALA A 120 15.36 -1.53 -1.94
N VAL A 121 14.71 -0.73 -1.10
CA VAL A 121 13.81 -1.25 -0.06
C VAL A 121 12.56 -1.85 -0.69
N THR A 122 11.96 -1.20 -1.68
CA THR A 122 10.77 -1.71 -2.37
C THR A 122 11.06 -2.95 -3.21
N ASP A 123 12.23 -3.04 -3.84
CA ASP A 123 12.71 -4.24 -4.56
C ASP A 123 12.95 -5.41 -3.60
N LEU A 124 13.61 -5.17 -2.46
CA LEU A 124 13.81 -6.22 -1.45
C LEU A 124 12.49 -6.68 -0.81
N PHE A 125 11.48 -5.81 -0.72
CA PHE A 125 10.14 -6.19 -0.32
C PHE A 125 9.33 -6.87 -1.43
N ASP A 126 9.82 -6.94 -2.66
CA ASP A 126 9.15 -7.53 -3.83
C ASP A 126 7.80 -6.83 -4.11
N VAL A 127 7.81 -5.49 -4.13
CA VAL A 127 6.63 -4.66 -4.40
C VAL A 127 6.90 -3.49 -5.36
N ASP A 128 8.14 -3.26 -5.78
CA ASP A 128 8.50 -2.16 -6.68
C ASP A 128 7.79 -2.29 -8.04
N GLN A 129 7.58 -3.53 -8.51
CA GLN A 129 6.90 -3.83 -9.76
C GLN A 129 5.49 -3.27 -9.87
N TYR A 130 4.82 -3.00 -8.75
CA TYR A 130 3.46 -2.45 -8.73
C TYR A 130 3.45 -0.92 -8.86
N PHE A 131 4.55 -0.24 -8.56
CA PHE A 131 4.62 1.22 -8.61
C PHE A 131 5.04 1.72 -9.99
N ASN A 132 4.29 2.66 -10.54
CA ASN A 132 4.69 3.31 -11.78
C ASN A 132 5.78 4.35 -11.56
N ALA A 133 5.80 4.99 -10.39
CA ALA A 133 6.79 6.01 -10.09
C ALA A 133 6.85 6.38 -8.59
N PHE A 134 8.04 6.73 -8.11
CA PHE A 134 8.27 7.31 -6.79
C PHE A 134 8.70 8.80 -6.90
N GLU A 135 8.29 9.64 -5.95
CA GLU A 135 8.84 10.98 -5.76
C GLU A 135 9.33 11.13 -4.32
N SER A 136 10.59 11.54 -4.18
CA SER A 136 11.21 11.75 -2.87
C SER A 136 12.12 12.98 -2.81
N LYS A 137 12.02 13.83 -3.82
CA LYS A 137 12.81 15.06 -3.87
C LYS A 137 12.55 15.91 -2.62
N PRO A 138 13.60 16.51 -2.02
CA PRO A 138 13.44 17.43 -0.91
C PRO A 138 12.44 18.54 -1.24
N GLY A 139 11.63 18.92 -0.25
CA GLY A 139 10.52 19.85 -0.39
C GLY A 139 9.35 19.41 0.48
N ASN A 140 8.21 20.08 0.36
CA ASN A 140 6.97 19.59 0.95
C ASN A 140 6.32 18.52 0.06
N LYS A 141 5.36 17.77 0.60
CA LYS A 141 4.68 16.72 -0.16
C LYS A 141 3.86 17.28 -1.32
N THR A 142 3.37 18.51 -1.23
CA THR A 142 2.58 19.11 -2.31
C THR A 142 3.39 19.28 -3.59
N GLU A 143 4.64 19.74 -3.48
CA GLU A 143 5.56 19.78 -4.62
C GLU A 143 5.91 18.38 -5.16
N GLN A 144 6.11 17.39 -4.29
CA GLN A 144 6.33 16.00 -4.73
C GLN A 144 5.14 15.47 -5.52
N MET A 145 3.91 15.72 -5.04
CA MET A 145 2.67 15.33 -5.72
C MET A 145 2.51 16.03 -7.07
N GLN A 146 2.82 17.33 -7.17
CA GLN A 146 2.78 18.05 -8.44
C GLN A 146 3.70 17.42 -9.49
N ARG A 147 4.96 17.14 -9.12
CA ARG A 147 5.93 16.47 -10.01
C ARG A 147 5.46 15.08 -10.42
N LEU A 148 4.89 14.32 -9.49
CA LEU A 148 4.34 12.99 -9.75
C LEU A 148 3.18 13.06 -10.75
N SER A 149 2.24 13.98 -10.52
CA SER A 149 1.07 14.27 -11.37
C SER A 149 1.50 14.63 -12.80
N GLU A 150 2.43 15.57 -12.95
CA GLU A 150 2.97 16.01 -14.24
C GLU A 150 3.61 14.85 -15.01
N ARG A 151 4.48 14.08 -14.34
CA ARG A 151 5.15 12.91 -14.95
C ARG A 151 4.16 11.82 -15.35
N ALA A 152 3.16 11.56 -14.50
CA ALA A 152 2.13 10.55 -14.75
C ALA A 152 1.08 10.99 -15.79
N LYS A 153 1.03 12.30 -16.10
CA LYS A 153 -0.01 12.97 -16.89
C LYS A 153 -1.41 12.69 -16.32
N VAL A 154 -1.54 12.81 -15.00
CA VAL A 154 -2.80 12.59 -14.27
C VAL A 154 -3.14 13.87 -13.53
N PRO A 155 -4.27 14.54 -13.84
CA PRO A 155 -4.70 15.73 -13.11
C PRO A 155 -4.85 15.46 -11.61
N LEU A 156 -4.50 16.44 -10.77
CA LEU A 156 -4.50 16.31 -9.30
C LEU A 156 -5.87 15.90 -8.77
N GLU A 157 -6.95 16.42 -9.35
CA GLU A 157 -8.32 16.06 -8.98
C GLU A 157 -8.66 14.59 -9.25
N ASN A 158 -7.87 13.89 -10.07
CA ASN A 158 -8.04 12.47 -10.37
C ASN A 158 -7.10 11.56 -9.56
N ILE A 159 -6.44 12.10 -8.53
CA ILE A 159 -5.55 11.36 -7.63
C ILE A 159 -6.25 11.08 -6.29
N LEU A 160 -6.07 9.86 -5.79
CA LEU A 160 -6.43 9.44 -4.43
C LEU A 160 -5.15 9.21 -3.63
N TYR A 161 -4.98 9.92 -2.53
CA TYR A 161 -3.76 9.92 -1.71
C TYR A 161 -4.00 9.39 -0.30
N TYR A 162 -3.06 8.58 0.20
CA TYR A 162 -3.09 8.01 1.55
C TYR A 162 -1.85 8.41 2.34
N ASP A 163 -2.06 8.90 3.56
CA ASP A 163 -0.99 9.27 4.49
C ASP A 163 -1.48 9.14 5.94
N THR A 164 -0.54 9.11 6.87
CA THR A 164 -0.76 9.24 8.32
C THR A 164 -0.62 10.67 8.81
N ASN A 165 0.06 11.55 8.05
CA ASN A 165 0.27 12.94 8.43
C ASN A 165 -0.93 13.83 8.02
N ARG A 166 -1.67 14.32 9.02
CA ARG A 166 -2.84 15.18 8.78
C ARG A 166 -2.51 16.50 8.10
N ILE A 167 -1.34 17.08 8.37
CA ILE A 167 -0.92 18.35 7.75
C ILE A 167 -0.73 18.13 6.25
N ASP A 168 0.00 17.08 5.87
CA ASP A 168 0.20 16.73 4.46
C ASP A 168 -1.13 16.47 3.74
N LEU A 169 -2.07 15.80 4.39
CA LEU A 169 -3.39 15.54 3.81
C LEU A 169 -4.22 16.82 3.64
N ASP A 170 -4.16 17.75 4.58
CA ASP A 170 -4.90 19.01 4.48
C ASP A 170 -4.31 19.88 3.35
N ASP A 171 -2.98 19.97 3.23
CA ASP A 171 -2.31 20.67 2.11
C ASP A 171 -2.65 20.04 0.75
N MET A 172 -2.79 18.71 0.67
CA MET A 172 -3.15 18.00 -0.56
C MET A 172 -4.60 18.28 -1.00
N LYS A 173 -5.53 18.43 -0.05
CA LYS A 173 -6.92 18.79 -0.34
C LYS A 173 -7.01 20.18 -0.98
N GLU A 174 -6.19 21.13 -0.52
CA GLU A 174 -6.15 22.48 -1.12
C GLU A 174 -5.76 22.46 -2.60
N MET A 175 -5.06 21.41 -3.05
CA MET A 175 -4.71 21.17 -4.45
C MET A 175 -5.68 20.26 -5.21
N ASN A 176 -6.88 20.03 -4.67
CA ASN A 176 -7.93 19.15 -5.20
C ASN A 176 -7.62 17.64 -5.19
N VAL A 177 -6.57 17.19 -4.51
CA VAL A 177 -6.31 15.75 -4.35
C VAL A 177 -7.31 15.17 -3.35
N THR A 178 -7.90 14.02 -3.66
CA THR A 178 -8.74 13.31 -2.68
C THR A 178 -7.83 12.58 -1.70
N THR A 179 -8.06 12.72 -0.40
CA THR A 179 -7.14 12.20 0.62
C THR A 179 -7.83 11.28 1.63
N VAL A 180 -7.11 10.28 2.13
CA VAL A 180 -7.54 9.41 3.24
C VAL A 180 -6.48 9.41 4.34
N LEU A 181 -6.91 9.71 5.56
CA LEU A 181 -6.08 9.60 6.75
C LEU A 181 -6.01 8.15 7.21
N LEU A 182 -4.80 7.67 7.43
CA LEU A 182 -4.50 6.36 7.99
C LEU A 182 -4.15 6.44 9.48
N ASP A 183 -4.45 5.37 10.20
CA ASP A 183 -3.87 5.14 11.53
C ASP A 183 -2.40 4.74 11.38
N PRO A 184 -1.43 5.48 11.96
CA PRO A 184 -0.01 5.15 11.86
C PRO A 184 0.36 3.78 12.45
N ASP A 185 -0.41 3.26 13.41
CA ASP A 185 -0.14 1.95 14.02
C ASP A 185 -0.74 0.80 13.20
N GLY A 186 -1.76 1.08 12.39
CA GLY A 186 -2.49 0.09 11.59
C GLY A 186 -2.09 0.03 10.12
N GLY A 187 -1.55 1.13 9.58
CA GLY A 187 -1.15 1.24 8.18
C GLY A 187 -2.31 1.13 7.19
N LEU A 188 -1.96 0.95 5.92
CA LEU A 188 -2.94 0.75 4.86
C LEU A 188 -3.64 -0.61 4.99
N THR A 189 -4.97 -0.61 4.87
CA THR A 189 -5.84 -1.80 4.90
C THR A 189 -6.88 -1.71 3.80
N TYR A 190 -7.57 -2.82 3.50
CA TYR A 190 -8.68 -2.80 2.55
C TYR A 190 -9.83 -1.91 3.01
N ALA A 191 -10.03 -1.73 4.32
CA ALA A 191 -11.05 -0.82 4.84
C ALA A 191 -10.73 0.63 4.46
N HIS A 192 -9.46 1.04 4.59
CA HIS A 192 -9.00 2.34 4.11
C HIS A 192 -9.12 2.46 2.58
N LEU A 193 -8.83 1.38 1.85
CA LEU A 193 -8.98 1.37 0.41
C LEU A 193 -10.44 1.61 -0.03
N GLU A 194 -11.38 0.86 0.56
CA GLU A 194 -12.82 1.02 0.32
C GLU A 194 -13.31 2.41 0.69
N GLN A 195 -12.88 2.93 1.84
CA GLN A 195 -13.16 4.31 2.25
C GLN A 195 -12.68 5.32 1.21
N GLY A 196 -11.46 5.18 0.70
CA GLY A 196 -10.92 6.11 -0.29
C GLY A 196 -11.68 6.10 -1.61
N PHE A 197 -12.07 4.93 -2.12
CA PHE A 197 -12.94 4.85 -3.30
C PHE A 197 -14.31 5.49 -3.07
N LYS A 198 -14.87 5.34 -1.86
CA LYS A 198 -16.14 5.98 -1.49
C LYS A 198 -16.00 7.50 -1.47
N VAL A 199 -15.01 8.02 -0.75
CA VAL A 199 -14.75 9.47 -0.64
C VAL A 199 -14.47 10.07 -2.02
N PHE A 200 -13.66 9.40 -2.85
CA PHE A 200 -13.37 9.86 -4.21
C PHE A 200 -14.64 10.01 -5.05
N ARG A 201 -15.53 9.01 -5.02
CA ARG A 201 -16.81 9.06 -5.73
C ARG A 201 -17.69 10.22 -5.24
N GLU A 202 -17.77 10.42 -3.93
CA GLU A 202 -18.56 11.49 -3.32
C GLU A 202 -18.02 12.88 -3.74
N THR A 203 -16.71 13.08 -3.68
CA THR A 203 -16.04 14.30 -4.16
C THR A 203 -16.37 14.59 -5.62
N LYS A 204 -16.29 13.58 -6.49
CA LYS A 204 -16.62 13.72 -7.92
C LYS A 204 -18.09 14.05 -8.16
N THR A 205 -18.99 13.40 -7.43
CA THR A 205 -20.44 13.64 -7.53
C THR A 205 -20.77 15.08 -7.14
N ASN A 206 -20.22 15.56 -6.02
CA ASN A 206 -20.46 16.93 -5.54
C ASN A 206 -19.93 17.98 -6.52
N ALA A 207 -18.72 17.77 -7.08
CA ALA A 207 -18.14 18.67 -8.07
C ALA A 207 -18.99 18.78 -9.36
N THR A 208 -19.56 17.66 -9.83
CA THR A 208 -20.44 17.68 -11.01
C THR A 208 -21.76 18.41 -10.75
N GLY A 209 -22.36 18.24 -9.55
CA GLY A 209 -23.60 18.93 -9.18
C GLY A 209 -23.45 20.44 -9.03
N SER A 210 -22.28 20.91 -8.56
CA SER A 210 -21.97 22.34 -8.46
C SER A 210 -21.70 23.03 -9.80
N THR A 211 -21.41 22.28 -10.87
CA THR A 211 -21.18 22.84 -12.22
C THR A 211 -22.49 23.06 -12.99
N THR A 212 -23.58 22.43 -12.55
CA THR A 212 -24.91 22.49 -13.19
C THR A 212 -25.90 23.45 -12.53
N ALA A 213 -25.47 24.18 -11.49
CA ALA A 213 -26.26 25.19 -10.77
C ALA A 213 -25.71 26.59 -11.05
#